data_AF-A0A813IML6-F1
#
_entry.id   AF-A0A813IML6-F1
#
_cell.length_a   1.000
_cell.length_b   1.000
_cell.length_c   1.000
_cell.angle_alpha   90.00
_cell.angle_beta   90.00
_cell.angle_gamma   90.00
#
_symmetry.space_group_name_H-M   'P 1'
#
loop_
_entity.id
_entity.type
_entity.pdbx_description
1 polymer ?
#
loop_
_entity_poly.entity_id
_entity_poly.type
_entity_poly.pdbx_seq_one_letter_code
_entity_poly.pdbx_strand_id
1 'polypeptide(L)'
;CHWQVSRGRLRHACSASGKLLTTKTTTTTITTLQTSHPASTFLHAQHNVLSDLDLQAHQPSHVKIEELKALIQEARNPAKSEKPRAARRTANSAGHWLCVSCGQYLPVEAFHLVRKPTGRAYTCSSCKDCTRLRLMTLSRTLRGNAGRLIAAATWRAKKRDHESTLTIHDILNMIWDQNGCCAYSGVAMQMCIPNSHWRMSLERKNNNLGYNLANCVLVASEFNTPDYSRGPGVRANEVCGTAQWSTEKVWAVFEARLSSIDLNQLFRDIAQARVSPNRPARRLPPRKPDSEGNFLCGKCGIHKSTDDFYRDSSSSLGIRHYCKECASDLNRYYRETLRGHATTLLGTARSRSKSASSCFSLQVDDLIDMLHLQAGRCFYSGVPLQYKIRHTDWRMSLERLNNLAGYTKDNCVLIAAEFNTSDYSRKTAREEVFGTAQWSP
;
A
#
# COMPACT_ATOMS: atom_id res chain seq x y z
N CYS A 1 -47.39 12.26 -10.49
CA CYS A 1 -46.03 11.70 -10.45
C CYS A 1 -46.07 10.27 -9.91
N HIS A 2 -46.26 9.28 -10.79
CA HIS A 2 -46.10 7.87 -10.46
C HIS A 2 -45.02 7.30 -11.37
N TRP A 3 -43.93 6.79 -10.79
CA TRP A 3 -42.88 6.08 -11.52
C TRP A 3 -43.08 4.58 -11.30
N GLN A 4 -43.49 3.87 -12.36
CA GLN A 4 -43.33 2.42 -12.46
C GLN A 4 -41.99 2.13 -13.14
N VAL A 5 -41.15 1.35 -12.47
CA VAL A 5 -39.88 0.84 -13.00
C VAL A 5 -40.12 -0.54 -13.59
N SER A 6 -40.18 -0.63 -14.92
CA SER A 6 -40.12 -1.90 -15.65
C SER A 6 -38.67 -2.19 -16.07
N ARG A 7 -38.16 -3.35 -15.64
CA ARG A 7 -36.85 -3.88 -16.01
C ARG A 7 -36.92 -4.51 -17.40
N GLY A 8 -36.48 -3.77 -18.43
CA GLY A 8 -36.24 -4.31 -19.78
C GLY A 8 -34.75 -4.51 -20.05
N ARG A 9 -34.32 -5.76 -20.29
CA ARG A 9 -32.99 -6.08 -20.82
C ARG A 9 -32.94 -5.71 -22.30
N LEU A 10 -32.26 -4.62 -22.63
CA LEU A 10 -31.85 -4.31 -24.01
C LEU A 10 -30.69 -5.24 -24.41
N ARG A 11 -30.96 -6.17 -25.35
CA ARG A 11 -29.92 -6.82 -26.13
C ARG A 11 -29.63 -5.94 -27.33
N HIS A 12 -28.44 -5.34 -27.38
CA HIS A 12 -27.94 -4.72 -28.60
C HIS A 12 -27.52 -5.83 -29.59
N ALA A 13 -28.25 -5.92 -30.70
CA ALA A 13 -27.81 -6.62 -31.89
C ALA A 13 -26.89 -5.68 -32.69
N CYS A 14 -25.63 -6.06 -32.86
CA CYS A 14 -24.69 -5.40 -33.77
C CYS A 14 -24.71 -6.19 -35.08
N SER A 15 -25.23 -5.60 -36.17
CA SER A 15 -25.14 -6.15 -37.51
C SER A 15 -23.75 -5.84 -38.07
N ALA A 16 -22.97 -6.88 -38.34
CA ALA A 16 -21.73 -6.78 -39.10
C ALA A 16 -22.01 -7.28 -40.53
N SER A 17 -22.06 -6.35 -41.48
CA SER A 17 -22.10 -6.63 -42.91
C SER A 17 -20.68 -7.00 -43.39
N GLY A 18 -20.47 -8.29 -43.65
CA GLY A 18 -19.24 -8.80 -44.25
C GLY A 18 -19.20 -8.51 -45.76
N LYS A 19 -18.16 -7.80 -46.21
CA LYS A 19 -17.71 -7.82 -47.61
C LYS A 19 -16.52 -8.77 -47.72
N LEU A 20 -16.70 -9.82 -48.53
CA LEU A 20 -15.60 -10.68 -48.99
C LEU A 20 -14.68 -9.84 -49.88
N LEU A 21 -13.39 -9.80 -49.55
CA LEU A 21 -12.31 -9.39 -50.45
C LEU A 21 -11.45 -10.62 -50.75
N THR A 22 -11.26 -10.86 -52.04
CA THR A 22 -10.47 -11.94 -52.62
C THR A 22 -8.98 -11.69 -52.42
N THR A 23 -8.27 -12.69 -51.90
CA THR A 23 -6.82 -12.64 -51.69
C THR A 23 -6.09 -12.99 -52.99
N LYS A 24 -5.33 -12.03 -53.54
CA LYS A 24 -4.28 -12.31 -54.54
C LYS A 24 -2.96 -12.53 -53.80
N THR A 25 -2.40 -13.72 -53.96
CA THR A 25 -1.07 -14.12 -53.49
C THR A 25 -0.02 -13.36 -54.29
N THR A 26 0.71 -12.46 -53.64
CA THR A 26 1.89 -11.80 -54.24
C THR A 26 3.10 -12.19 -53.43
N THR A 27 4.05 -12.85 -54.08
CA THR A 27 5.33 -13.28 -53.51
C THR A 27 6.21 -12.05 -53.31
N THR A 28 6.36 -11.59 -52.07
CA THR A 28 7.24 -10.46 -51.73
C THR A 28 8.57 -10.98 -51.22
N THR A 29 9.62 -10.70 -51.98
CA THR A 29 11.02 -10.88 -51.63
C THR A 29 11.35 -10.10 -50.36
N ILE A 30 11.86 -10.79 -49.33
CA ILE A 30 12.27 -10.19 -48.06
C ILE A 30 13.66 -9.58 -48.26
N THR A 31 13.71 -8.27 -48.43
CA THR A 31 14.93 -7.47 -48.32
C THR A 31 15.15 -7.14 -46.85
N THR A 32 16.26 -7.62 -46.28
CA THR A 32 16.67 -7.41 -44.90
C THR A 32 17.04 -5.93 -44.68
N LEU A 33 16.07 -5.12 -44.28
CA LEU A 33 16.29 -3.74 -43.84
C LEU A 33 16.76 -3.75 -42.39
N GLN A 34 18.05 -3.47 -42.18
CA GLN A 34 18.59 -3.08 -40.88
C GLN A 34 17.98 -1.73 -40.47
N THR A 35 16.88 -1.77 -39.72
CA THR A 35 16.35 -0.57 -39.06
C THR A 35 17.18 -0.31 -37.81
N SER A 36 18.05 0.70 -37.85
CA SER A 36 18.67 1.31 -36.67
C SER A 36 17.57 1.90 -35.79
N HIS A 37 17.11 1.16 -34.78
CA HIS A 37 16.15 1.66 -33.81
C HIS A 37 16.76 2.77 -32.95
N PRO A 38 16.04 3.86 -32.65
CA PRO A 38 16.47 4.93 -31.76
C PRO A 38 16.33 4.52 -30.28
N ALA A 39 16.85 3.35 -29.91
CA ALA A 39 16.86 2.88 -28.52
C ALA A 39 17.95 3.57 -27.68
N SER A 40 18.89 4.29 -28.32
CA SER A 40 20.02 4.93 -27.66
C SER A 40 19.66 6.22 -26.90
N THR A 41 18.57 6.90 -27.24
CA THR A 41 18.23 8.19 -26.63
C THR A 41 17.46 8.05 -25.32
N PHE A 42 16.81 6.92 -25.05
CA PHE A 42 16.08 6.70 -23.79
C PHE A 42 16.97 6.19 -22.64
N LEU A 43 18.07 5.50 -22.94
CA LEU A 43 19.04 5.06 -21.93
C LEU A 43 19.82 6.23 -21.30
N HIS A 44 19.93 7.37 -21.98
CA HIS A 44 20.54 8.57 -21.40
C HIS A 44 19.60 9.40 -20.51
N ALA A 45 18.27 9.20 -20.58
CA ALA A 45 17.32 9.96 -19.78
C ALA A 45 17.19 9.47 -18.32
N GLN A 46 17.71 8.29 -17.97
CA GLN A 46 17.60 7.72 -16.62
C GLN A 46 18.83 7.94 -15.72
N HIS A 47 19.81 8.71 -16.19
CA HIS A 47 20.92 9.21 -15.35
C HIS A 47 20.86 10.73 -15.16
N ASN A 48 19.67 11.33 -15.13
CA ASN A 48 19.50 12.55 -14.34
C ASN A 48 19.59 12.14 -12.86
N VAL A 49 20.82 11.88 -12.41
CA VAL A 49 21.16 11.96 -11.01
C VAL A 49 20.83 13.39 -10.64
N LEU A 50 19.68 13.58 -9.98
CA LEU A 50 19.38 14.84 -9.32
C LEU A 50 20.64 15.28 -8.60
N SER A 51 21.09 16.51 -8.86
CA SER A 51 22.31 16.99 -8.23
C SER A 51 22.13 16.90 -6.71
N ASP A 52 23.21 16.75 -5.94
CA ASP A 52 23.11 16.73 -4.48
C ASP A 52 22.37 17.99 -3.93
N LEU A 53 22.39 19.08 -4.70
CA LEU A 53 21.62 20.31 -4.44
C LEU A 53 20.10 20.11 -4.56
N ASP A 54 19.62 19.37 -5.56
CA ASP A 54 18.19 19.08 -5.74
C ASP A 54 17.66 18.15 -4.63
N LEU A 55 18.46 17.17 -4.22
CA LEU A 55 18.13 16.29 -3.11
C LEU A 55 18.04 17.03 -1.77
N GLN A 56 18.89 18.03 -1.55
CA GLN A 56 18.84 18.89 -0.35
C GLN A 56 17.58 19.75 -0.29
N ALA A 57 17.06 20.21 -1.44
CA ALA A 57 15.87 21.08 -1.48
C ALA A 57 14.59 20.38 -0.99
N HIS A 58 14.51 19.06 -1.12
CA HIS A 58 13.34 18.28 -0.71
C HIS A 58 13.44 17.68 0.69
N GLN A 59 14.61 17.75 1.33
CA GLN A 59 14.77 17.28 2.70
C GLN A 59 14.14 18.28 3.67
N PRO A 60 13.37 17.80 4.67
CA PRO A 60 12.91 18.66 5.74
C PRO A 60 14.12 19.26 6.46
N SER A 61 14.07 20.57 6.72
CA SER A 61 15.14 21.26 7.44
C SER A 61 15.30 20.66 8.84
N HIS A 62 16.56 20.51 9.27
CA HIS A 62 16.85 20.10 10.63
C HIS A 62 16.32 21.17 11.60
N VAL A 63 15.57 20.71 12.60
CA VAL A 63 15.20 21.54 13.75
C VAL A 63 16.48 21.87 14.51
N LYS A 64 16.71 23.16 14.79
CA LYS A 64 17.88 23.56 15.58
C LYS A 64 17.78 22.93 16.97
N ILE A 65 18.90 22.50 17.55
CA ILE A 65 18.93 21.82 18.85
C ILE A 65 18.19 22.62 19.95
N GLU A 66 18.35 23.95 19.98
CA GLU A 66 17.65 24.80 20.94
C GLU A 66 16.13 24.86 20.72
N GLU A 67 15.68 24.86 19.46
CA GLU A 67 14.26 24.79 19.13
C GLU A 67 13.68 23.42 19.51
N LEU A 68 14.41 22.34 19.23
CA LEU A 68 14.03 20.98 19.63
C LEU A 68 13.88 20.88 21.15
N LYS A 69 14.85 21.43 21.89
CA LYS A 69 14.82 21.49 23.36
C LYS A 69 13.60 22.26 23.87
N ALA A 70 13.28 23.40 23.26
CA ALA A 70 12.11 24.20 23.61
C ALA A 70 10.80 23.43 23.36
N LEU A 71 10.66 22.78 22.20
CA LEU A 71 9.48 21.95 21.86
C LEU A 71 9.30 20.79 22.84
N ILE A 72 10.38 20.11 23.21
CA ILE A 72 10.34 19.02 24.19
C ILE A 72 9.95 19.54 25.58
N GLN A 73 10.48 20.69 25.98
CA GLN A 73 10.18 21.30 27.27
C GLN A 73 8.71 21.73 27.36
N GLU A 74 8.18 22.37 26.32
CA GLU A 74 6.75 22.70 26.20
C GLU A 74 5.90 21.42 26.24
N ALA A 75 6.33 20.36 25.55
CA ALA A 75 5.60 19.10 25.52
C ALA A 75 5.59 18.39 26.87
N ARG A 76 6.66 18.48 27.67
CA ARG A 76 6.73 17.96 29.04
C ARG A 76 5.82 18.77 29.96
N ASN A 77 5.84 20.09 29.83
CA ASN A 77 5.16 21.04 30.69
C ASN A 77 4.14 21.88 29.91
N PRO A 78 3.05 21.27 29.41
CA PRO A 78 2.07 22.02 28.62
C PRO A 78 1.46 23.12 29.49
N ALA A 79 1.32 24.32 28.92
CA ALA A 79 0.61 25.41 29.57
C ALA A 79 -0.76 24.91 30.03
N LYS A 80 -1.10 25.19 31.31
CA LYS A 80 -2.43 24.88 31.82
C LYS A 80 -3.42 25.72 31.04
N SER A 81 -4.17 25.11 30.13
CA SER A 81 -5.28 25.81 29.50
C SER A 81 -6.26 26.19 30.60
N GLU A 82 -6.55 27.48 30.77
CA GLU A 82 -7.68 27.94 31.58
C GLU A 82 -8.95 27.40 30.94
N LYS A 83 -9.37 26.20 31.38
CA LYS A 83 -10.64 25.66 30.95
C LYS A 83 -11.68 26.41 31.76
N PRO A 84 -12.61 27.15 31.13
CA PRO A 84 -13.76 27.65 31.86
C PRO A 84 -14.38 26.46 32.59
N ARG A 85 -14.61 26.60 33.90
CA ARG A 85 -15.29 25.56 34.69
C ARG A 85 -16.56 25.23 33.94
N ALA A 86 -16.74 23.96 33.58
CA ALA A 86 -17.89 23.55 32.79
C ALA A 86 -19.16 23.88 33.59
N ALA A 87 -19.85 24.96 33.19
CA ALA A 87 -21.16 25.26 33.72
C ALA A 87 -22.05 24.04 33.48
N ARG A 88 -22.93 23.74 34.45
CA ARG A 88 -23.90 22.65 34.33
C ARG A 88 -24.67 22.89 33.03
N ARG A 89 -24.77 21.88 32.17
CA ARG A 89 -25.38 22.07 30.84
C ARG A 89 -26.84 22.45 31.00
N THR A 90 -27.17 23.67 30.62
CA THR A 90 -28.53 24.15 30.50
C THR A 90 -28.91 24.10 29.02
N ALA A 91 -30.02 23.43 28.73
CA ALA A 91 -30.65 23.60 27.43
C ALA A 91 -31.35 24.96 27.41
N ASN A 92 -31.36 25.64 26.26
CA ASN A 92 -32.20 26.82 26.10
C ASN A 92 -33.67 26.41 25.90
N SER A 93 -34.56 27.40 25.70
CA SER A 93 -35.99 27.17 25.43
C SER A 93 -36.26 26.32 24.18
N ALA A 94 -35.33 26.27 23.22
CA ALA A 94 -35.42 25.44 22.03
C ALA A 94 -34.88 24.00 22.22
N GLY A 95 -34.44 23.63 23.42
CA GLY A 95 -33.84 22.31 23.68
C GLY A 95 -32.41 22.16 23.16
N HIS A 96 -31.79 23.22 22.65
CA HIS A 96 -30.40 23.23 22.20
C HIS A 96 -29.46 23.32 23.41
N TRP A 97 -28.30 22.68 23.30
CA TRP A 97 -27.31 22.57 24.36
C TRP A 97 -26.18 23.58 24.12
N LEU A 98 -25.73 24.25 25.18
CA LEU A 98 -24.62 25.18 25.12
C LEU A 98 -23.28 24.44 24.93
N CYS A 99 -22.56 24.72 23.85
CA CYS A 99 -21.19 24.28 23.65
C CYS A 99 -20.24 25.09 24.55
N VAL A 100 -19.54 24.43 25.48
CA VAL A 100 -18.63 25.12 26.43
C VAL A 100 -17.38 25.71 25.77
N SER A 101 -17.14 25.40 24.49
CA SER A 101 -15.95 25.86 23.75
C SER A 101 -16.22 27.07 22.87
N CYS A 102 -17.33 27.10 22.12
CA CYS A 102 -17.70 28.25 21.28
C CYS A 102 -18.81 29.13 21.86
N GLY A 103 -19.44 28.74 22.97
CA GLY A 103 -20.54 29.49 23.58
C GLY A 103 -21.86 29.46 22.79
N GLN A 104 -21.95 28.68 21.71
CA GLN A 104 -23.17 28.57 20.90
C GLN A 104 -24.12 27.48 21.42
N TYR A 105 -25.44 27.75 21.35
CA TYR A 105 -26.49 26.76 21.58
C TYR A 105 -26.73 25.95 20.30
N LEU A 106 -26.46 24.65 20.34
CA LEU A 106 -26.55 23.74 19.21
C LEU A 106 -27.44 22.54 19.54
N PRO A 107 -28.07 21.89 18.56
CA PRO A 107 -28.90 20.73 18.84
C PRO A 107 -28.02 19.52 19.25
N VAL A 108 -28.60 18.54 19.96
CA VAL A 108 -27.86 17.48 20.69
C VAL A 108 -26.96 16.61 19.80
N GLU A 109 -27.35 16.42 18.56
CA GLU A 109 -26.68 15.72 17.47
C GLU A 109 -25.44 16.46 16.97
N ALA A 110 -25.30 17.75 17.25
CA ALA A 110 -24.06 18.50 17.03
C ALA A 110 -22.97 18.10 18.04
N PHE A 111 -23.25 17.23 19.01
CA PHE A 111 -22.30 16.74 20.02
C PHE A 111 -21.98 15.26 19.81
N HIS A 112 -20.78 14.85 20.23
CA HIS A 112 -20.41 13.43 20.21
C HIS A 112 -21.11 12.68 21.34
N LEU A 113 -21.72 11.53 21.03
CA LEU A 113 -22.21 10.59 22.04
C LEU A 113 -21.08 9.61 22.41
N VAL A 114 -20.62 9.66 23.65
CA VAL A 114 -19.60 8.76 24.19
C VAL A 114 -20.28 7.68 25.02
N ARG A 115 -20.03 6.42 24.67
CA ARG A 115 -20.52 5.25 25.42
C ARG A 115 -19.40 4.73 26.32
N LYS A 116 -19.66 4.62 27.61
CA LYS A 116 -18.75 3.96 28.56
C LYS A 116 -18.88 2.44 28.43
N PRO A 117 -17.85 1.66 28.85
CA PRO A 117 -17.96 0.21 28.95
C PRO A 117 -19.16 -0.27 29.80
N THR A 118 -19.62 0.55 30.75
CA THR A 118 -20.81 0.29 31.58
C THR A 118 -22.14 0.42 30.82
N GLY A 119 -22.13 0.71 29.52
CA GLY A 119 -23.33 0.96 28.72
C GLY A 119 -23.90 2.38 28.85
N ARG A 120 -23.53 3.14 29.89
CA ARG A 120 -23.99 4.54 30.05
C ARG A 120 -23.42 5.41 28.94
N ALA A 121 -24.30 6.14 28.25
CA ALA A 121 -23.93 7.11 27.24
C ALA A 121 -24.01 8.54 27.81
N TYR A 122 -23.08 9.40 27.42
CA TYR A 122 -23.14 10.82 27.68
C TYR A 122 -22.69 11.59 26.44
N THR A 123 -23.22 12.78 26.22
CA THR A 123 -22.75 13.64 25.13
C THR A 123 -21.54 14.46 25.59
N CYS A 124 -20.61 14.79 24.70
CA CYS A 124 -19.50 15.70 24.99
C CYS A 124 -19.99 17.12 25.30
N SER A 125 -19.23 17.89 26.08
CA SER A 125 -19.58 19.29 26.45
C SER A 125 -19.26 20.29 25.35
N SER A 126 -18.35 19.91 24.46
CA SER A 126 -18.00 20.66 23.26
C SER A 126 -18.71 20.03 22.07
N CYS A 127 -19.18 20.85 21.14
CA CYS A 127 -19.73 20.38 19.88
C CYS A 127 -18.66 19.64 19.07
N LYS A 128 -19.10 18.91 18.03
CA LYS A 128 -18.25 18.15 17.12
C LYS A 128 -17.20 19.04 16.46
N ASP A 129 -17.56 20.27 16.06
CA ASP A 129 -16.63 21.21 15.42
C ASP A 129 -15.56 21.73 16.36
N CYS A 130 -15.93 22.18 17.56
CA CYS A 130 -14.95 22.58 18.57
C CYS A 130 -14.05 21.42 18.99
N THR A 131 -14.61 20.22 19.11
CA THR A 131 -13.83 19.00 19.41
C THR A 131 -12.83 18.73 18.28
N ARG A 132 -13.27 18.85 17.01
CA ARG A 132 -12.42 18.71 15.84
C ARG A 132 -11.30 19.75 15.82
N LEU A 133 -11.60 21.05 15.98
CA LEU A 133 -10.60 22.12 16.01
C LEU A 133 -9.58 21.93 17.14
N ARG A 134 -10.04 21.50 18.32
CA ARG A 134 -9.15 21.17 19.44
C ARG A 134 -8.23 20.00 19.11
N LEU A 135 -8.75 18.94 18.48
CA LEU A 135 -7.95 17.80 18.05
C LEU A 135 -6.95 18.18 16.95
N MET A 136 -7.32 19.09 16.03
CA MET A 136 -6.43 19.67 15.02
C MET A 136 -5.32 20.51 15.64
N THR A 137 -5.64 21.31 16.65
CA THR A 137 -4.64 22.12 17.35
C THR A 137 -3.68 21.21 18.12
N LEU A 138 -4.22 20.20 18.81
CA LEU A 138 -3.42 19.22 19.52
C LEU A 138 -2.55 18.39 18.56
N SER A 139 -3.03 18.03 17.38
CA SER A 139 -2.26 17.29 16.37
C SER A 139 -1.10 18.09 15.77
N ARG A 140 -1.06 19.41 16.02
CA ARG A 140 0.03 20.32 15.66
C ARG A 140 1.05 20.55 16.77
N THR A 141 0.85 20.00 17.97
CA THR A 141 1.83 20.08 19.06
C THR A 141 2.63 18.78 19.18
N LEU A 142 3.88 18.87 19.64
CA LEU A 142 4.71 17.69 19.87
C LEU A 142 4.07 16.72 20.88
N ARG A 143 3.51 17.26 21.97
CA ARG A 143 2.78 16.49 23.00
C ARG A 143 1.60 15.74 22.42
N GLY A 144 0.79 16.39 21.58
CA GLY A 144 -0.36 15.74 20.97
C GLY A 144 0.03 14.66 19.98
N ASN A 145 1.10 14.86 19.21
CA ASN A 145 1.66 13.83 18.34
C ASN A 145 2.17 12.61 19.13
N ALA A 146 2.98 12.83 20.17
CA ALA A 146 3.47 11.76 21.03
C ALA A 146 2.32 10.97 21.69
N GLY A 147 1.29 11.68 22.20
CA GLY A 147 0.10 11.06 22.76
C GLY A 147 -0.68 10.19 21.76
N ARG A 148 -0.77 10.62 20.49
CA ARG A 148 -1.38 9.82 19.42
C ARG A 148 -0.58 8.55 19.11
N LEU A 149 0.75 8.63 19.11
CA LEU A 149 1.61 7.45 18.90
C LEU A 149 1.39 6.41 20.00
N ILE A 150 1.36 6.82 21.26
CA ILE A 150 1.10 5.93 22.40
C ILE A 150 -0.28 5.31 22.30
N ALA A 151 -1.32 6.10 22.06
CA ALA A 151 -2.69 5.58 21.92
C ALA A 151 -2.79 4.54 20.79
N ALA A 152 -2.15 4.79 19.65
CA ALA A 152 -2.08 3.85 18.54
C ALA A 152 -1.29 2.58 18.91
N ALA A 153 -0.15 2.73 19.59
CA ALA A 153 0.67 1.62 20.07
C ALA A 153 -0.12 0.72 21.02
N THR A 154 -0.75 1.27 22.07
CA THR A 154 -1.57 0.53 23.03
C THR A 154 -2.72 -0.22 22.35
N TRP A 155 -3.44 0.44 21.42
CA TRP A 155 -4.52 -0.22 20.69
C TRP A 155 -4.02 -1.40 19.83
N ARG A 156 -2.90 -1.21 19.10
CA ARG A 156 -2.28 -2.26 18.29
C ARG A 156 -1.72 -3.40 19.15
N ALA A 157 -1.13 -3.08 20.29
CA ALA A 157 -0.60 -4.05 21.24
C ALA A 157 -1.72 -4.94 21.77
N LYS A 158 -2.81 -4.35 22.26
CA LYS A 158 -4.00 -5.07 22.71
C LYS A 158 -4.59 -5.98 21.62
N LYS A 159 -4.66 -5.51 20.37
CA LYS A 159 -5.18 -6.31 19.25
C LYS A 159 -4.33 -7.54 18.94
N ARG A 160 -3.04 -7.51 19.26
CA ARG A 160 -2.07 -8.59 19.01
C ARG A 160 -1.69 -9.35 20.27
N ASP A 161 -2.33 -9.08 21.41
CA ASP A 161 -1.97 -9.62 22.72
C ASP A 161 -0.51 -9.34 23.13
N HIS A 162 -0.06 -8.11 22.87
CA HIS A 162 1.25 -7.62 23.27
C HIS A 162 1.13 -6.56 24.37
N GLU A 163 2.17 -6.44 25.19
CA GLU A 163 2.29 -5.37 26.18
C GLU A 163 2.65 -4.02 25.53
N SER A 164 2.24 -2.92 26.16
CA SER A 164 2.64 -1.55 25.80
C SER A 164 2.92 -0.74 27.05
N THR A 165 4.19 -0.49 27.36
CA THR A 165 4.63 0.25 28.56
C THR A 165 5.06 1.69 28.26
N LEU A 166 5.05 2.11 26.99
CA LEU A 166 5.48 3.45 26.59
C LEU A 166 4.65 4.57 27.23
N THR A 167 5.37 5.54 27.77
CA THR A 167 4.86 6.80 28.30
C THR A 167 5.17 7.95 27.35
N ILE A 168 4.60 9.13 27.61
CA ILE A 168 4.93 10.33 26.85
C ILE A 168 6.40 10.74 27.02
N HIS A 169 6.98 10.53 28.21
CA HIS A 169 8.38 10.86 28.45
C HIS A 169 9.30 9.97 27.62
N ASP A 170 8.96 8.69 27.44
CA ASP A 170 9.74 7.77 26.59
C ASP A 170 9.79 8.27 25.14
N ILE A 171 8.66 8.69 24.58
CA ILE A 171 8.61 9.25 23.21
C ILE A 171 9.42 10.54 23.11
N LEU A 172 9.32 11.44 24.08
CA LEU A 172 10.07 12.69 24.09
C LEU A 172 11.58 12.46 24.26
N ASN A 173 11.98 11.45 25.03
CA ASN A 173 13.38 11.04 25.15
C ASN A 173 13.89 10.44 23.84
N MET A 174 13.12 9.57 23.17
CA MET A 174 13.49 9.08 21.83
C MET A 174 13.69 10.23 20.83
N ILE A 175 12.83 11.26 20.86
CA ILE A 175 12.98 12.45 20.00
C ILE A 175 14.31 13.15 20.29
N TRP A 176 14.65 13.33 21.56
CA TRP A 176 15.90 13.96 21.97
C TRP A 176 17.12 13.13 21.56
N ASP A 177 17.11 11.83 21.89
CA ASP A 177 18.21 10.91 21.63
C ASP A 177 18.47 10.75 20.13
N GLN A 178 17.42 10.85 19.31
CA GLN A 178 17.50 10.83 17.85
C GLN A 178 17.67 12.22 17.22
N ASN A 179 17.85 13.29 18.01
CA ASN A 179 17.96 14.67 17.55
C ASN A 179 16.84 15.09 16.56
N GLY A 180 15.61 14.66 16.82
CA GLY A 180 14.45 14.92 15.96
C GLY A 180 14.50 14.22 14.60
N CYS A 181 15.39 13.25 14.39
CA CYS A 181 15.61 12.57 13.12
C CYS A 181 15.08 11.12 13.13
N CYS A 182 14.82 10.57 11.95
CA CYS A 182 14.45 9.18 11.76
C CYS A 182 15.60 8.25 12.21
N ALA A 183 15.31 7.24 13.02
CA ALA A 183 16.32 6.33 13.57
C ALA A 183 17.10 5.55 12.50
N TYR A 184 16.51 5.31 11.33
CA TYR A 184 17.14 4.50 10.27
C TYR A 184 17.80 5.34 9.19
N SER A 185 17.12 6.40 8.72
CA SER A 185 17.60 7.19 7.58
C SER A 185 18.33 8.49 7.98
N GLY A 186 18.24 8.91 9.25
CA GLY A 186 18.78 10.20 9.69
C GLY A 186 18.00 11.43 9.19
N VAL A 187 16.96 11.25 8.37
CA VAL A 187 16.14 12.37 7.84
C VAL A 187 15.39 13.04 8.98
N ALA A 188 15.40 14.38 9.02
CA ALA A 188 14.67 15.15 10.02
C ALA A 188 13.16 14.87 9.96
N MET A 189 12.52 14.69 11.11
CA MET A 189 11.09 14.42 11.18
C MET A 189 10.29 15.71 11.43
N GLN A 190 9.19 15.89 10.71
CA GLN A 190 8.26 17.00 10.92
C GLN A 190 7.26 16.68 12.04
N MET A 191 7.71 16.75 13.28
CA MET A 191 6.98 16.24 14.45
C MET A 191 5.68 17.01 14.79
N CYS A 192 5.55 18.25 14.32
CA CYS A 192 4.43 19.15 14.60
C CYS A 192 3.51 19.39 13.38
N ILE A 193 3.80 18.76 12.24
CA ILE A 193 3.01 18.95 11.01
C ILE A 193 2.15 17.69 10.80
N PRO A 194 0.82 17.76 11.06
CA PRO A 194 -0.04 16.62 10.81
C PRO A 194 -0.05 16.26 9.32
N ASN A 195 -0.18 14.97 9.02
CA ASN A 195 -0.26 14.43 7.66
C ASN A 195 0.96 14.71 6.77
N SER A 196 2.09 15.14 7.32
CA SER A 196 3.38 15.15 6.60
C SER A 196 3.90 13.73 6.37
N HIS A 197 4.57 13.49 5.24
CA HIS A 197 5.31 12.25 4.93
C HIS A 197 6.45 12.02 5.91
N TRP A 198 7.10 13.12 6.32
CA TRP A 198 8.18 13.15 7.29
C TRP A 198 7.69 13.19 8.74
N ARG A 199 6.39 13.03 9.01
CA ARG A 199 5.91 12.95 10.39
C ARG A 199 6.51 11.72 11.08
N MET A 200 6.70 11.82 12.39
CA MET A 200 7.17 10.68 13.17
C MET A 200 6.12 9.56 13.26
N SER A 201 6.58 8.33 13.16
CA SER A 201 5.87 7.10 13.46
C SER A 201 6.68 6.28 14.45
N LEU A 202 5.99 5.39 15.16
CA LEU A 202 6.62 4.48 16.12
C LEU A 202 6.82 3.11 15.48
N GLU A 203 8.07 2.66 15.41
CA GLU A 203 8.46 1.36 14.87
C GLU A 203 8.96 0.44 15.98
N ARG A 204 8.70 -0.87 15.86
CA ARG A 204 9.24 -1.89 16.77
C ARG A 204 10.46 -2.52 16.12
N LYS A 205 11.61 -2.51 16.80
CA LYS A 205 12.83 -3.19 16.35
C LYS A 205 12.57 -4.68 16.15
N ASN A 206 11.86 -5.31 17.08
CA ASN A 206 11.41 -6.71 16.99
C ASN A 206 9.88 -6.78 17.03
N ASN A 207 9.30 -7.30 15.94
CA ASN A 207 7.85 -7.43 15.79
C ASN A 207 7.20 -8.49 16.70
N ASN A 208 7.98 -9.38 17.33
CA ASN A 208 7.51 -10.36 18.33
C ASN A 208 7.40 -9.78 19.74
N LEU A 209 7.97 -8.62 19.99
CA LEU A 209 7.90 -7.95 21.28
C LEU A 209 6.80 -6.88 21.30
N GLY A 210 6.43 -6.45 22.50
CA GLY A 210 5.52 -5.34 22.73
C GLY A 210 6.11 -3.97 22.41
N TYR A 211 5.39 -2.92 22.79
CA TYR A 211 5.85 -1.55 22.68
C TYR A 211 6.47 -1.10 24.01
N ASN A 212 7.79 -1.04 24.06
CA ASN A 212 8.56 -0.56 25.22
C ASN A 212 9.78 0.24 24.74
N LEU A 213 10.42 0.98 25.65
CA LEU A 213 11.53 1.87 25.31
C LEU A 213 12.69 1.14 24.62
N ALA A 214 13.04 -0.08 25.06
CA ALA A 214 14.13 -0.85 24.48
C ALA A 214 13.85 -1.34 23.05
N ASN A 215 12.59 -1.70 22.77
CA ASN A 215 12.15 -2.29 21.51
C ASN A 215 11.57 -1.28 20.51
N CYS A 216 11.41 -0.01 20.86
CA CYS A 216 10.84 0.99 19.97
C CYS A 216 11.84 2.05 19.53
N VAL A 217 11.62 2.60 18.34
CA VAL A 217 12.31 3.77 17.80
C VAL A 217 11.31 4.66 17.06
N LEU A 218 11.68 5.92 16.85
CA LEU A 218 10.92 6.80 15.99
C LEU A 218 11.50 6.80 14.58
N VAL A 219 10.63 6.66 13.60
CA VAL A 219 10.98 6.66 12.17
C VAL A 219 10.11 7.68 11.45
N ALA A 220 10.59 8.23 10.33
CA ALA A 220 9.69 8.96 9.45
C ALA A 220 8.63 7.99 8.90
N SER A 221 7.39 8.47 8.77
CA SER A 221 6.25 7.59 8.52
C SER A 221 6.32 6.82 7.20
N GLU A 222 7.07 7.32 6.21
CA GLU A 222 7.38 6.62 4.96
C GLU A 222 8.18 5.33 5.17
N PHE A 223 8.98 5.22 6.23
CA PHE A 223 9.72 4.00 6.56
C PHE A 223 8.90 3.03 7.42
N ASN A 224 7.64 3.36 7.75
CA ASN A 224 6.76 2.48 8.54
C ASN A 224 5.86 1.65 7.62
N THR A 225 6.48 0.76 6.85
CA THR A 225 5.78 -0.13 5.91
C THR A 225 5.24 -1.36 6.67
N PRO A 226 3.96 -1.75 6.48
CA PRO A 226 3.42 -2.93 7.12
C PRO A 226 4.22 -4.20 6.81
N ASP A 227 4.52 -4.99 7.83
CA ASP A 227 5.12 -6.32 7.65
C ASP A 227 4.08 -7.32 7.12
N TYR A 228 4.10 -7.54 5.79
CA TYR A 228 3.22 -8.49 5.12
C TYR A 228 3.68 -9.95 5.27
N SER A 229 4.85 -10.21 5.85
CA SER A 229 5.36 -11.58 6.05
C SER A 229 4.54 -12.38 7.07
N ARG A 230 3.74 -11.70 7.90
CA ARG A 230 2.92 -12.32 8.96
C ARG A 230 1.46 -12.55 8.57
N GLY A 231 1.16 -12.53 7.27
CA GLY A 231 -0.18 -12.83 6.77
C GLY A 231 -0.57 -14.31 7.02
N PRO A 232 -1.86 -14.62 7.22
CA PRO A 232 -2.32 -16.00 7.31
C PRO A 232 -1.84 -16.81 6.09
N GLY A 233 -1.12 -17.91 6.33
CA GLY A 233 -0.63 -18.82 5.29
C GLY A 233 0.76 -18.50 4.72
N VAL A 234 1.47 -17.49 5.22
CA VAL A 234 2.90 -17.32 4.93
C VAL A 234 3.69 -18.18 5.92
N ARG A 235 4.53 -19.08 5.42
CA ARG A 235 5.40 -19.89 6.30
C ARG A 235 6.65 -19.09 6.65
N ALA A 236 7.13 -19.20 7.90
CA ALA A 236 8.30 -18.44 8.36
C ALA A 236 9.55 -18.65 7.49
N ASN A 237 9.71 -19.84 6.90
CA ASN A 237 10.80 -20.18 5.99
C ASN A 237 10.65 -19.65 4.55
N GLU A 238 9.50 -19.07 4.20
CA GLU A 238 9.27 -18.45 2.87
C GLU A 238 9.65 -16.96 2.84
N VAL A 239 10.06 -16.39 3.99
CA VAL A 239 10.37 -14.97 4.16
C VAL A 239 11.87 -14.76 3.92
N CYS A 240 12.22 -14.25 2.74
CA CYS A 240 13.61 -14.01 2.31
C CYS A 240 14.05 -12.54 2.47
N GLY A 241 13.28 -11.72 3.17
CA GLY A 241 13.50 -10.30 3.40
C GLY A 241 12.48 -9.73 4.36
N THR A 242 12.67 -8.49 4.81
CA THR A 242 11.74 -7.84 5.76
C THR A 242 11.23 -6.54 5.18
N ALA A 243 9.92 -6.36 5.06
CA ALA A 243 9.36 -5.04 4.72
C ALA A 243 9.70 -3.96 5.77
N GLN A 244 10.13 -4.40 6.96
CA GLN A 244 10.66 -3.56 8.02
C GLN A 244 11.99 -2.93 7.59
N TRP A 245 12.06 -1.61 7.75
CA TRP A 245 13.29 -0.86 7.54
C TRP A 245 14.23 -0.98 8.74
N SER A 246 15.53 -0.88 8.47
CA SER A 246 16.61 -0.74 9.44
C SER A 246 17.70 0.16 8.86
N THR A 247 18.67 0.58 9.66
CA THR A 247 19.83 1.35 9.19
C THR A 247 20.59 0.57 8.11
N GLU A 248 20.81 -0.72 8.32
CA GLU A 248 21.47 -1.62 7.37
C GLU A 248 20.67 -1.71 6.06
N LYS A 249 19.33 -1.77 6.13
CA LYS A 249 18.49 -1.81 4.94
C LYS A 249 18.53 -0.50 4.14
N VAL A 250 18.62 0.64 4.83
CA VAL A 250 18.82 1.95 4.16
C VAL A 250 20.16 1.95 3.42
N TRP A 251 21.23 1.45 4.05
CA TRP A 251 22.52 1.29 3.38
C TRP A 251 22.47 0.32 2.20
N ALA A 252 21.75 -0.80 2.35
CA ALA A 252 21.55 -1.77 1.28
C ALA A 252 20.82 -1.19 0.05
N VAL A 253 20.05 -0.10 0.19
CA VAL A 253 19.52 0.63 -0.98
C VAL A 253 20.65 1.15 -1.85
N PHE A 254 21.67 1.78 -1.25
CA PHE A 254 22.81 2.34 -1.99
C PHE A 254 23.61 1.25 -2.68
N GLU A 255 23.90 0.15 -1.98
CA GLU A 255 24.59 -1.00 -2.57
C GLU A 255 23.78 -1.64 -3.70
N ALA A 256 22.47 -1.83 -3.48
CA ALA A 256 21.58 -2.40 -4.49
C ALA A 256 21.51 -1.51 -5.74
N ARG A 257 21.53 -0.18 -5.62
CA ARG A 257 21.58 0.74 -6.76
C ARG A 257 22.79 0.48 -7.65
N LEU A 258 23.95 0.26 -7.03
CA LEU A 258 25.21 0.02 -7.72
C LEU A 258 25.32 -1.41 -8.29
N SER A 259 24.51 -2.35 -7.78
CA SER A 259 24.52 -3.71 -8.28
C SER A 259 24.09 -3.79 -9.76
N SER A 260 24.80 -4.62 -10.53
CA SER A 260 24.49 -4.86 -11.94
C SER A 260 23.28 -5.79 -12.09
N ILE A 261 22.44 -5.53 -13.09
CA ILE A 261 21.35 -6.43 -13.48
C ILE A 261 21.83 -7.29 -14.65
N ASP A 262 21.59 -8.61 -14.59
CA ASP A 262 21.75 -9.48 -15.75
C ASP A 262 20.66 -9.17 -16.79
N LEU A 263 20.98 -8.25 -17.71
CA LEU A 263 20.07 -7.82 -18.77
C LEU A 263 19.72 -8.96 -19.73
N ASN A 264 20.63 -9.92 -19.94
CA ASN A 264 20.35 -11.08 -20.80
C ASN A 264 19.28 -11.97 -20.17
N GLN A 265 19.39 -12.23 -18.86
CA GLN A 265 18.35 -12.96 -18.14
C GLN A 265 17.03 -12.20 -18.14
N LEU A 266 17.04 -10.88 -17.91
CA LEU A 266 15.85 -10.04 -18.00
C LEU A 266 15.18 -10.13 -19.38
N PHE A 267 15.95 -10.04 -20.47
CA PHE A 267 15.41 -10.15 -21.83
C PHE A 267 14.84 -11.54 -22.12
N ARG A 268 15.47 -12.62 -21.64
CA ARG A 268 14.91 -13.97 -21.72
C ARG A 268 13.58 -14.06 -20.98
N ASP A 269 13.50 -13.52 -19.76
CA ASP A 269 12.28 -13.53 -18.96
C ASP A 269 11.15 -12.70 -19.62
N ILE A 270 11.49 -11.56 -20.24
CA ILE A 270 10.55 -10.74 -21.03
C ILE A 270 10.05 -11.49 -22.26
N ALA A 271 10.96 -12.09 -23.05
CA ALA A 271 10.60 -12.86 -24.22
C ALA A 271 9.68 -14.04 -23.85
N GLN A 272 10.04 -14.79 -22.81
CA GLN A 272 9.23 -15.87 -22.27
C GLN A 272 7.85 -15.37 -21.80
N ALA A 273 7.78 -14.24 -21.11
CA ALA A 273 6.53 -13.68 -20.61
C ALA A 273 5.58 -13.24 -21.75
N ARG A 274 6.12 -12.78 -22.88
CA ARG A 274 5.34 -12.39 -24.07
C ARG A 274 4.79 -13.60 -24.83
N VAL A 275 5.58 -14.67 -24.99
CA VAL A 275 5.13 -15.89 -25.70
C VAL A 275 4.29 -16.82 -24.85
N SER A 276 4.43 -16.76 -23.52
CA SER A 276 3.70 -17.65 -22.60
C SER A 276 2.20 -17.43 -22.77
N PRO A 277 1.45 -18.40 -23.32
CA PRO A 277 0.01 -18.24 -23.50
C PRO A 277 -0.64 -18.04 -22.12
N ASN A 278 -1.71 -17.24 -22.08
CA ASN A 278 -2.63 -17.32 -20.95
C ASN A 278 -2.98 -18.80 -20.79
N ARG A 279 -2.68 -19.39 -19.60
CA ARG A 279 -2.75 -20.83 -19.32
C ARG A 279 -3.81 -21.48 -20.22
N PRO A 280 -3.42 -22.21 -21.28
CA PRO A 280 -4.39 -22.68 -22.25
C PRO A 280 -5.41 -23.49 -21.47
N ALA A 281 -6.69 -23.23 -21.71
CA ALA A 281 -7.76 -24.04 -21.17
C ALA A 281 -7.63 -25.42 -21.81
N ARG A 282 -6.75 -26.27 -21.26
CA ARG A 282 -6.67 -27.67 -21.64
C ARG A 282 -8.03 -28.25 -21.26
N ARG A 283 -8.84 -28.55 -22.27
CA ARG A 283 -10.00 -29.40 -22.13
C ARG A 283 -9.47 -30.78 -21.78
N LEU A 284 -9.37 -31.05 -20.49
CA LEU A 284 -9.00 -32.36 -19.98
C LEU A 284 -10.24 -33.26 -20.11
N PRO A 285 -10.05 -34.55 -20.42
CA PRO A 285 -11.17 -35.49 -20.53
C PRO A 285 -11.97 -35.52 -19.22
N PRO A 286 -13.29 -35.81 -19.28
CA PRO A 286 -14.10 -35.98 -18.09
C PRO A 286 -13.48 -37.04 -17.19
N ARG A 287 -13.28 -36.71 -15.91
CA ARG A 287 -12.77 -37.66 -14.91
C ARG A 287 -13.93 -38.50 -14.38
N LYS A 288 -13.70 -39.79 -14.19
CA LYS A 288 -14.60 -40.68 -13.46
C LYS A 288 -14.05 -40.89 -12.04
N PRO A 289 -14.90 -40.95 -11.00
CA PRO A 289 -14.44 -41.37 -9.69
C PRO A 289 -14.04 -42.85 -9.69
N ASP A 290 -13.20 -43.26 -8.74
CA ASP A 290 -12.93 -44.66 -8.46
C ASP A 290 -14.08 -45.33 -7.69
N SER A 291 -13.89 -46.58 -7.24
CA SER A 291 -14.87 -47.33 -6.46
C SER A 291 -15.22 -46.69 -5.11
N GLU A 292 -14.38 -45.80 -4.59
CA GLU A 292 -14.57 -45.11 -3.31
C GLU A 292 -15.16 -43.69 -3.49
N GLY A 293 -15.42 -43.27 -4.72
CA GLY A 293 -15.90 -41.91 -5.00
C GLY A 293 -14.78 -40.86 -5.04
N ASN A 294 -13.51 -41.27 -4.97
CA ASN A 294 -12.36 -40.37 -5.05
C ASN A 294 -12.05 -40.03 -6.51
N PHE A 295 -11.48 -38.85 -6.73
CA PHE A 295 -11.13 -38.36 -8.06
C PHE A 295 -9.63 -38.30 -8.26
N LEU A 296 -9.16 -38.80 -9.41
CA LEU A 296 -7.76 -38.70 -9.81
C LEU A 296 -7.33 -37.24 -10.01
N CYS A 297 -6.31 -36.78 -9.30
CA CYS A 297 -5.70 -35.48 -9.56
C CYS A 297 -4.84 -35.53 -10.82
N GLY A 298 -5.13 -34.69 -11.81
CA GLY A 298 -4.38 -34.71 -13.08
C GLY A 298 -2.95 -34.20 -13.05
N LYS A 299 -2.43 -33.81 -11.88
CA LYS A 299 -1.03 -33.38 -11.72
C LYS A 299 -0.22 -34.44 -10.98
N CYS A 300 -0.64 -34.85 -9.78
CA CYS A 300 0.08 -35.86 -9.02
C CYS A 300 -0.32 -37.30 -9.33
N GLY A 301 -1.44 -37.53 -10.04
CA GLY A 301 -1.89 -38.89 -10.37
C GLY A 301 -2.46 -39.68 -9.17
N ILE A 302 -2.80 -39.00 -8.07
CA ILE A 302 -3.35 -39.63 -6.85
C ILE A 302 -4.87 -39.42 -6.79
N HIS A 303 -5.64 -40.48 -6.47
CA HIS A 303 -7.06 -40.38 -6.16
C HIS A 303 -7.25 -39.72 -4.80
N LYS A 304 -8.06 -38.67 -4.73
CA LYS A 304 -8.34 -37.93 -3.49
C LYS A 304 -9.85 -37.65 -3.34
N SER A 305 -10.28 -37.41 -2.12
CA SER A 305 -11.68 -37.05 -1.83
C SER A 305 -12.07 -35.74 -2.49
N THR A 306 -13.36 -35.48 -2.68
CA THR A 306 -13.86 -34.21 -3.27
C THR A 306 -13.44 -32.98 -2.46
N ASP A 307 -13.26 -33.12 -1.15
CA ASP A 307 -12.80 -32.06 -0.24
C ASP A 307 -11.34 -31.67 -0.49
N ASP A 308 -10.53 -32.52 -1.11
CA ASP A 308 -9.17 -32.20 -1.50
C ASP A 308 -9.08 -31.37 -2.79
N PHE A 309 -10.22 -31.03 -3.40
CA PHE A 309 -10.30 -30.19 -4.58
C PHE A 309 -10.99 -28.85 -4.26
N TYR A 310 -10.69 -27.82 -5.03
CA TYR A 310 -11.48 -26.59 -4.98
C TYR A 310 -12.80 -26.78 -5.75
N ARG A 311 -13.89 -26.21 -5.22
CA ARG A 311 -15.18 -26.15 -5.92
C ARG A 311 -15.06 -25.30 -7.19
N ASP A 312 -15.68 -25.76 -8.25
CA ASP A 312 -15.70 -25.10 -9.55
C ASP A 312 -17.06 -25.28 -10.22
N SER A 313 -17.89 -24.25 -10.19
CA SER A 313 -19.23 -24.28 -10.77
C SER A 313 -19.23 -24.31 -12.30
N SER A 314 -18.09 -24.05 -12.95
CA SER A 314 -17.96 -24.18 -14.40
C SER A 314 -17.63 -25.61 -14.84
N SER A 315 -17.18 -26.46 -13.90
CA SER A 315 -16.93 -27.88 -14.13
C SER A 315 -18.23 -28.67 -13.99
N SER A 316 -18.48 -29.61 -14.90
CA SER A 316 -19.66 -30.50 -14.81
C SER A 316 -19.67 -31.34 -13.53
N LEU A 317 -18.51 -31.58 -12.92
CA LEU A 317 -18.34 -32.32 -11.67
C LEU A 317 -18.38 -31.41 -10.43
N GLY A 318 -18.49 -30.08 -10.59
CA GLY A 318 -18.47 -29.14 -9.48
C GLY A 318 -17.10 -28.99 -8.78
N ILE A 319 -16.04 -29.66 -9.28
CA ILE A 319 -14.70 -29.66 -8.71
C ILE A 319 -13.60 -29.40 -9.77
N ARG A 320 -12.47 -28.84 -9.33
CA ARG A 320 -11.28 -28.59 -10.17
C ARG A 320 -10.50 -29.87 -10.49
N HIS A 321 -9.73 -29.83 -11.59
CA HIS A 321 -8.92 -30.96 -12.08
C HIS A 321 -7.68 -31.28 -11.23
N TYR A 322 -7.16 -30.29 -10.50
CA TYR A 322 -6.01 -30.45 -9.62
C TYR A 322 -6.45 -30.34 -8.16
N CYS A 323 -5.88 -31.19 -7.30
CA CYS A 323 -6.10 -31.10 -5.86
C CYS A 323 -5.56 -29.76 -5.34
N LYS A 324 -5.99 -29.35 -4.15
CA LYS A 324 -5.67 -28.06 -3.53
C LYS A 324 -4.16 -27.82 -3.47
N GLU A 325 -3.40 -28.84 -3.07
CA GLU A 325 -1.94 -28.82 -3.01
C GLU A 325 -1.29 -28.59 -4.38
N CYS A 326 -1.61 -29.45 -5.36
CA CYS A 326 -1.11 -29.33 -6.73
C CYS A 326 -1.45 -28.00 -7.39
N ALA A 327 -2.67 -27.50 -7.14
CA ALA A 327 -3.13 -26.19 -7.60
C ALA A 327 -2.36 -25.05 -6.91
N SER A 328 -2.08 -25.17 -5.61
CA SER A 328 -1.27 -24.22 -4.85
C SER A 328 0.15 -24.15 -5.42
N ASP A 329 0.81 -25.30 -5.63
CA ASP A 329 2.15 -25.36 -6.21
C ASP A 329 2.21 -24.78 -7.63
N LEU A 330 1.22 -25.09 -8.46
CA LEU A 330 1.13 -24.54 -9.82
C LEU A 330 0.95 -23.02 -9.80
N ASN A 331 0.15 -22.51 -8.86
CA ASN A 331 0.00 -21.08 -8.63
C ASN A 331 1.24 -20.46 -7.99
N ARG A 332 2.02 -21.22 -7.21
CA ARG A 332 3.33 -20.81 -6.72
C ARG A 332 4.28 -20.56 -7.88
N TYR A 333 4.58 -21.61 -8.64
CA TYR A 333 5.46 -21.55 -9.80
C TYR A 333 5.05 -20.45 -10.79
N TYR A 334 3.76 -20.35 -11.13
CA TYR A 334 3.30 -19.32 -12.07
C TYR A 334 3.55 -17.91 -11.56
N ARG A 335 3.33 -17.63 -10.26
CA ARG A 335 3.57 -16.30 -9.69
C ARG A 335 5.06 -15.94 -9.60
N GLU A 336 5.96 -16.91 -9.73
CA GLU A 336 7.41 -16.69 -9.79
C GLU A 336 7.87 -16.35 -11.23
N THR A 337 7.03 -16.58 -12.23
CA THR A 337 7.26 -16.07 -13.60
C THR A 337 6.94 -14.58 -13.69
N LEU A 338 7.66 -13.85 -14.55
CA LEU A 338 7.39 -12.43 -14.81
C LEU A 338 5.92 -12.19 -15.21
N ARG A 339 5.39 -12.98 -16.14
CA ARG A 339 3.99 -12.87 -16.60
C ARG A 339 3.00 -13.08 -15.46
N GLY A 340 3.20 -14.10 -14.63
CA GLY A 340 2.29 -14.41 -13.53
C GLY A 340 2.35 -13.39 -12.39
N HIS A 341 3.52 -12.83 -12.11
CA HIS A 341 3.65 -11.71 -11.18
C HIS A 341 2.97 -10.45 -11.72
N ALA A 342 3.23 -10.06 -12.97
CA ALA A 342 2.57 -8.92 -13.62
C ALA A 342 1.03 -9.06 -13.67
N THR A 343 0.54 -10.27 -13.98
CA THR A 343 -0.90 -10.60 -13.93
C THR A 343 -1.47 -10.39 -12.52
N THR A 344 -0.72 -10.78 -11.49
CA THR A 344 -1.13 -10.60 -10.09
C THR A 344 -1.22 -9.11 -9.74
N LEU A 345 -0.22 -8.30 -10.11
CA LEU A 345 -0.24 -6.86 -9.90
C LEU A 345 -1.45 -6.20 -10.58
N LEU A 346 -1.75 -6.56 -11.83
CA LEU A 346 -2.91 -6.04 -12.55
C LEU A 346 -4.25 -6.44 -11.92
N GLY A 347 -4.37 -7.68 -11.43
CA GLY A 347 -5.56 -8.13 -10.72
C GLY A 347 -5.83 -7.29 -9.47
N THR A 348 -4.79 -7.01 -8.68
CA THR A 348 -4.86 -6.12 -7.52
C THR A 348 -5.22 -4.68 -7.91
N ALA A 349 -4.55 -4.12 -8.92
CA ALA A 349 -4.82 -2.77 -9.41
C ALA A 349 -6.25 -2.60 -9.93
N ARG A 350 -6.75 -3.55 -10.72
CA ARG A 350 -8.13 -3.59 -11.22
C ARG A 350 -9.16 -3.67 -10.09
N SER A 351 -8.84 -4.40 -9.02
CA SER A 351 -9.73 -4.50 -7.87
C SER A 351 -9.81 -3.17 -7.12
N ARG A 352 -8.68 -2.47 -6.99
CA ARG A 352 -8.59 -1.13 -6.39
C ARG A 352 -9.32 -0.08 -7.22
N SER A 353 -9.23 -0.13 -8.56
CA SER A 353 -9.87 0.85 -9.44
C SER A 353 -11.40 0.80 -9.39
N LYS A 354 -11.98 -0.40 -9.25
CA LYS A 354 -13.44 -0.58 -9.08
C LYS A 354 -13.98 0.13 -7.84
N SER A 355 -13.23 0.11 -6.73
CA SER A 355 -13.64 0.77 -5.50
C SER A 355 -13.52 2.30 -5.56
N ALA A 356 -12.75 2.84 -6.50
CA ALA A 356 -12.48 4.27 -6.64
C ALA A 356 -13.20 4.90 -7.84
N SER A 357 -14.00 4.14 -8.60
CA SER A 357 -14.61 4.57 -9.87
C SER A 357 -13.60 5.17 -10.87
N SER A 358 -12.34 4.76 -10.80
CA SER A 358 -11.26 5.30 -11.64
C SER A 358 -11.07 4.47 -12.91
N CYS A 359 -10.61 5.10 -14.00
CA CYS A 359 -10.25 4.42 -15.25
C CYS A 359 -9.19 3.31 -15.02
N PHE A 360 -9.27 2.23 -15.81
CA PHE A 360 -8.29 1.16 -15.82
C PHE A 360 -8.12 0.67 -17.27
N SER A 361 -6.94 0.90 -17.86
CA SER A 361 -6.62 0.46 -19.23
C SER A 361 -5.41 -0.47 -19.33
N LEU A 362 -4.63 -0.63 -18.25
CA LEU A 362 -3.41 -1.45 -18.25
C LEU A 362 -3.64 -2.92 -18.64
N GLN A 363 -2.73 -3.43 -19.46
CA GLN A 363 -2.58 -4.83 -19.82
C GLN A 363 -1.27 -5.41 -19.28
N VAL A 364 -1.11 -6.74 -19.38
CA VAL A 364 0.11 -7.43 -18.93
C VAL A 364 1.35 -6.92 -19.67
N ASP A 365 1.22 -6.69 -20.97
CA ASP A 365 2.34 -6.23 -21.79
C ASP A 365 2.77 -4.81 -21.44
N ASP A 366 1.87 -3.95 -20.94
CA ASP A 366 2.25 -2.62 -20.46
C ASP A 366 3.22 -2.68 -19.28
N LEU A 367 3.02 -3.62 -18.34
CA LEU A 367 3.95 -3.81 -17.21
C LEU A 367 5.28 -4.43 -17.67
N ILE A 368 5.25 -5.32 -18.67
CA ILE A 368 6.47 -5.89 -19.25
C ILE A 368 7.27 -4.79 -19.95
N ASP A 369 6.60 -3.92 -20.70
CA ASP A 369 7.21 -2.75 -21.35
C ASP A 369 7.80 -1.79 -20.32
N MET A 370 7.08 -1.47 -19.23
CA MET A 370 7.61 -0.66 -18.12
C MET A 370 8.89 -1.28 -17.54
N LEU A 371 8.89 -2.59 -17.27
CA LEU A 371 10.06 -3.26 -16.70
C LEU A 371 11.26 -3.20 -17.66
N HIS A 372 11.02 -3.38 -18.96
CA HIS A 372 12.03 -3.25 -20.00
C HIS A 372 12.59 -1.82 -20.06
N LEU A 373 11.71 -0.81 -20.12
CA LEU A 373 12.07 0.61 -20.18
C LEU A 373 12.81 1.08 -18.92
N GLN A 374 12.56 0.44 -17.78
CA GLN A 374 13.27 0.70 -16.51
C GLN A 374 14.51 -0.20 -16.35
N ALA A 375 14.90 -0.98 -17.36
CA ALA A 375 16.02 -1.93 -17.32
C ALA A 375 16.00 -2.85 -16.08
N GLY A 376 14.82 -3.25 -15.61
CA GLY A 376 14.66 -4.09 -14.42
C GLY A 376 14.80 -3.36 -13.08
N ARG A 377 14.84 -2.02 -13.05
CA ARG A 377 15.05 -1.20 -11.83
C ARG A 377 13.79 -0.53 -11.34
N CYS A 378 13.77 -0.19 -10.05
CA CYS A 378 12.77 0.65 -9.43
C CYS A 378 12.81 2.05 -10.04
N PHE A 379 11.65 2.59 -10.42
CA PHE A 379 11.56 3.90 -11.06
C PHE A 379 12.15 5.05 -10.21
N TYR A 380 11.93 5.03 -8.89
CA TYR A 380 12.42 6.09 -8.00
C TYR A 380 13.84 5.83 -7.49
N SER A 381 14.07 4.66 -6.89
CA SER A 381 15.33 4.41 -6.20
C SER A 381 16.40 3.80 -7.08
N GLY A 382 16.09 3.29 -8.26
CA GLY A 382 17.06 2.60 -9.12
C GLY A 382 17.51 1.22 -8.63
N VAL A 383 16.99 0.71 -7.50
CA VAL A 383 17.31 -0.65 -7.02
C VAL A 383 16.73 -1.71 -7.97
N PRO A 384 17.43 -2.84 -8.20
CA PRO A 384 16.90 -3.94 -9.00
C PRO A 384 15.60 -4.51 -8.44
N LEU A 385 14.60 -4.69 -9.30
CA LEU A 385 13.31 -5.22 -8.92
C LEU A 385 13.31 -6.75 -8.93
N GLN A 386 12.82 -7.34 -7.84
CA GLN A 386 12.66 -8.77 -7.70
C GLN A 386 11.21 -9.21 -7.97
N TYR A 387 11.03 -10.22 -8.82
CA TYR A 387 9.70 -10.80 -9.09
C TYR A 387 9.67 -12.33 -9.01
N LYS A 388 10.83 -12.99 -8.96
CA LYS A 388 10.93 -14.45 -8.90
C LYS A 388 10.73 -14.99 -7.49
N ILE A 389 11.29 -14.31 -6.50
CA ILE A 389 11.26 -14.77 -5.10
C ILE A 389 10.13 -14.04 -4.38
N ARG A 390 9.30 -14.79 -3.65
CA ARG A 390 8.26 -14.19 -2.79
C ARG A 390 8.91 -13.68 -1.51
N HIS A 391 8.34 -12.62 -0.95
CA HIS A 391 8.77 -12.07 0.35
C HIS A 391 10.28 -11.74 0.40
N THR A 392 10.88 -11.40 -0.74
CA THR A 392 12.22 -10.85 -0.85
C THR A 392 12.18 -9.33 -0.77
N ASP A 393 13.33 -8.73 -0.48
CA ASP A 393 13.53 -7.29 -0.62
C ASP A 393 13.46 -6.85 -2.09
N TRP A 394 13.08 -5.59 -2.27
CA TRP A 394 12.98 -4.90 -3.57
C TRP A 394 11.96 -5.54 -4.51
N ARG A 395 10.91 -6.13 -3.93
CA ARG A 395 9.88 -6.82 -4.70
C ARG A 395 9.16 -5.84 -5.63
N MET A 396 9.01 -6.21 -6.90
CA MET A 396 8.29 -5.43 -7.90
C MET A 396 6.82 -5.19 -7.49
N SER A 397 6.43 -3.91 -7.45
CA SER A 397 5.09 -3.39 -7.22
C SER A 397 4.72 -2.36 -8.31
N LEU A 398 3.43 -2.06 -8.43
CA LEU A 398 2.90 -1.07 -9.36
C LEU A 398 2.48 0.19 -8.60
N GLU A 399 2.98 1.35 -9.02
CA GLU A 399 2.69 2.65 -8.41
C GLU A 399 2.07 3.62 -9.41
N ARG A 400 1.22 4.55 -8.93
CA ARG A 400 0.63 5.60 -9.76
C ARG A 400 1.39 6.90 -9.60
N LEU A 401 1.79 7.51 -10.71
CA LEU A 401 2.46 8.82 -10.72
C LEU A 401 1.51 9.93 -10.25
N ASN A 402 0.23 9.86 -10.61
CA ASN A 402 -0.83 10.72 -10.12
C ASN A 402 -1.96 9.86 -9.52
N ASN A 403 -2.14 9.95 -8.20
CA ASN A 403 -3.17 9.20 -7.50
C ASN A 403 -4.60 9.60 -7.90
N LEU A 404 -4.84 10.81 -8.44
CA LEU A 404 -6.16 11.26 -8.93
C LEU A 404 -6.52 10.60 -10.27
N ALA A 405 -5.52 10.18 -11.04
CA ALA A 405 -5.72 9.46 -12.28
C ALA A 405 -5.86 7.93 -12.04
N GLY A 406 -6.40 7.27 -13.06
CA GLY A 406 -6.59 5.82 -13.09
C GLY A 406 -5.30 5.03 -13.28
N TYR A 407 -5.43 3.72 -13.44
CA TYR A 407 -4.30 2.86 -13.80
C TYR A 407 -4.19 2.80 -15.33
N THR A 408 -3.29 3.62 -15.89
CA THR A 408 -3.01 3.75 -17.32
C THR A 408 -1.51 3.64 -17.58
N LYS A 409 -1.10 3.35 -18.82
CA LYS A 409 0.31 3.20 -19.19
C LYS A 409 1.15 4.43 -18.83
N ASP A 410 0.59 5.63 -19.06
CA ASP A 410 1.28 6.90 -18.83
C ASP A 410 1.27 7.37 -17.38
N ASN A 411 0.44 6.77 -16.52
CA ASN A 411 0.28 7.16 -15.12
C ASN A 411 0.80 6.10 -14.15
N CYS A 412 1.47 5.06 -14.63
CA CYS A 412 1.94 3.96 -13.79
C CYS A 412 3.40 3.63 -14.06
N VAL A 413 4.10 3.26 -13.00
CA VAL A 413 5.51 2.86 -13.03
C VAL A 413 5.72 1.65 -12.12
N LEU A 414 6.83 0.94 -12.31
CA LEU A 414 7.20 -0.17 -11.43
C LEU A 414 8.19 0.30 -10.37
N ILE A 415 7.90 -0.03 -9.12
CA ILE A 415 8.71 0.34 -7.97
C ILE A 415 8.99 -0.87 -7.08
N ALA A 416 9.96 -0.74 -6.18
CA ALA A 416 10.12 -1.69 -5.09
C ALA A 416 8.98 -1.51 -4.07
N ALA A 417 8.41 -2.61 -3.60
CA ALA A 417 7.23 -2.63 -2.72
C ALA A 417 7.46 -1.92 -1.39
N GLU A 418 8.72 -1.83 -0.95
CA GLU A 418 9.17 -1.08 0.23
C GLU A 418 8.83 0.40 0.13
N PHE A 419 8.83 0.95 -1.08
CA PHE A 419 8.47 2.35 -1.37
C PHE A 419 6.97 2.51 -1.70
N ASN A 420 6.19 1.41 -1.75
CA ASN A 420 4.76 1.48 -2.01
C ASN A 420 3.98 1.71 -0.71
N THR A 421 4.08 2.93 -0.17
CA THR A 421 3.42 3.32 1.07
C THR A 421 1.95 3.66 0.79
N SER A 422 1.06 3.24 1.69
CA SER A 422 -0.36 3.50 1.52
C SER A 422 -0.68 4.96 1.83
N ASP A 423 -1.18 5.69 0.84
CA ASP A 423 -1.74 7.03 1.05
C ASP A 423 -3.09 6.94 1.80
N TYR A 424 -3.04 7.10 3.13
CA TYR A 424 -4.24 7.16 3.95
C TYR A 424 -4.91 8.54 3.94
N SER A 425 -4.25 9.57 3.40
CA SER A 425 -4.73 10.94 3.47
C SER A 425 -6.14 11.08 2.88
N ARG A 426 -6.43 10.42 1.75
CA ARG A 426 -7.75 10.52 1.09
C ARG A 426 -8.93 9.98 1.89
N LYS A 427 -8.71 8.96 2.73
CA LYS A 427 -9.80 8.32 3.49
C LYS A 427 -9.97 8.94 4.87
N THR A 428 -8.90 9.45 5.45
CA THR A 428 -8.88 9.88 6.85
C THR A 428 -8.58 11.35 7.05
N ALA A 429 -7.93 12.02 6.10
CA ALA A 429 -7.63 13.43 6.23
C ALA A 429 -8.93 14.22 6.15
N ARG A 430 -9.34 14.71 7.30
CA ARG A 430 -10.36 15.76 7.46
C ARG A 430 -9.72 17.15 7.34
N GLU A 431 -8.45 17.20 6.98
CA GLU A 431 -7.51 18.29 7.15
C GLU A 431 -6.63 18.40 5.91
N GLU A 432 -5.91 19.51 5.80
CA GLU A 432 -4.91 19.75 4.77
C GLU A 432 -3.82 18.65 4.82
N VAL A 433 -3.45 18.16 3.64
CA VAL A 433 -2.44 17.12 3.46
C VAL A 433 -1.19 17.81 2.97
N PHE A 434 -0.14 17.79 3.77
CA PHE A 434 1.13 18.43 3.42
C PHE A 434 2.03 17.42 2.70
N GLY A 435 2.17 17.60 1.39
CA GLY A 435 2.91 16.74 0.45
C GLY A 435 2.07 15.59 -0.13
N THR A 436 2.68 14.78 -1.00
CA THR A 436 2.10 13.52 -1.51
C THR A 436 2.86 12.32 -0.96
N ALA A 437 2.18 11.22 -0.59
CA ALA A 437 2.85 9.94 -0.29
C ALA A 437 3.44 9.29 -1.56
N GLN A 438 3.58 10.08 -2.61
CA GLN A 438 4.15 9.72 -3.88
C GLN A 438 5.61 10.15 -3.83
N TRP A 439 6.48 9.19 -4.06
CA TRP A 439 7.88 9.43 -4.25
C TRP A 439 8.08 10.24 -5.54
N SER A 440 9.11 11.09 -5.55
CA SER A 440 9.67 11.68 -6.77
C SER A 440 10.98 10.95 -7.11
N PRO A 441 11.41 10.96 -8.39
CA PRO A 441 12.72 10.44 -8.79
C PRO A 441 13.89 11.06 -8.03
#